data_AF-A0A7R9HDG6-F1
#
_entry.id   AF-A0A7R9HDG6-F1
#
_cell.length_a   1.000
_cell.length_b   1.000
_cell.length_c   1.000
_cell.angle_alpha   90.00
_cell.angle_beta   90.00
_cell.angle_gamma   90.00
#
_symmetry.space_group_name_H-M   'P 1'
#
loop_
_entity.id
_entity.type
_entity.pdbx_description
1 polymer ?
#
loop_
_entity_poly.entity_id
_entity_poly.type
_entity_poly.pdbx_seq_one_letter_code
_entity_poly.pdbx_strand_id
1 'polypeptide(L)'
;MGLVMSCFVYSLVASDVDPLLPVILILVSQHAEVQVTLLFGTETMKTALQEQLLKQRGNSPSFLEWVVVIYVLGFIWEETMEISREGMRCYLRNMWNFIDFTRNSLYAGTTLLRVAAYVQQCREISKDPATAYIPREQWDDFDPQLVAEGLFAAANVFRYREGLSGIEWRSLRRVLQLVDNNIPQRASLCSTSFDEEAQKLTGHILSTNIYVLWVRTNIPETHNQPSRRMEGLNALKLVHLFSINPHLGPLQISLGRMVIDIVKFFFIYSLVLFAFACGLNQLLGYFAELERVRCYHLPGGIPDWENNGDACMKWRRFGNLFESSQSLFWASFGGVGIDSFELTGIKTYTRFWGLLMFGSYSVINVIVLLNLLIAMMSNSYAMITEHSDIEWKFARTRLWLSYFEESATLPPPFNIFPTPKHIMKLLGMRKEDKLRRMSTRRKERHEKERDYRYTAVMRSLVWRYVSTMHRQAEDNPVTEDDINEVKTEVSAMKCQLLEVLGKNGMDISCADSKEKSGLRREY
;
A
#
# COMPACT_ATOMS: atom_id res chain seq x y z
N MET A 1 20.96 16.40 -20.60
CA MET A 1 21.74 15.15 -20.47
C MET A 1 22.27 14.92 -19.05
N GLY A 2 23.00 15.86 -18.42
CA GLY A 2 23.56 15.64 -17.07
C GLY A 2 22.54 15.33 -15.95
N LEU A 3 21.41 16.04 -15.91
CA LEU A 3 20.30 15.80 -14.95
C LEU A 3 19.66 14.41 -15.11
N VAL A 4 19.40 14.02 -16.37
CA VAL A 4 18.83 12.71 -16.69
C VAL A 4 19.78 11.59 -16.29
N MET A 5 21.08 11.76 -16.53
CA MET A 5 22.09 10.77 -16.16
C MET A 5 22.28 10.65 -14.64
N SER A 6 22.21 11.77 -13.89
CA SER A 6 22.30 11.76 -12.43
C SER A 6 21.06 11.13 -11.77
N CYS A 7 19.85 11.44 -12.27
CA CYS A 7 18.62 10.79 -11.81
C CYS A 7 18.61 9.30 -12.14
N PHE A 8 19.12 8.93 -13.32
CA PHE A 8 19.26 7.54 -13.73
C PHE A 8 20.24 6.78 -12.83
N VAL A 9 21.38 7.36 -12.47
CA VAL A 9 22.34 6.74 -11.52
C VAL A 9 21.75 6.61 -10.12
N TYR A 10 21.00 7.60 -9.63
CA TYR A 10 20.31 7.47 -8.34
C TYR A 10 19.27 6.35 -8.35
N SER A 11 18.42 6.33 -9.37
CA SER A 11 17.42 5.27 -9.57
C SER A 11 18.07 3.89 -9.69
N LEU A 12 19.24 3.79 -10.35
CA LEU A 12 20.04 2.56 -10.43
C LEU A 12 20.52 2.09 -9.06
N VAL A 13 21.06 2.99 -8.22
CA VAL A 13 21.59 2.63 -6.89
C VAL A 13 20.43 2.32 -5.92
N ALA A 14 19.35 3.09 -5.93
CA ALA A 14 18.17 2.82 -5.09
C ALA A 14 17.52 1.46 -5.44
N SER A 15 17.33 1.19 -6.74
CA SER A 15 16.82 -0.09 -7.23
C SER A 15 17.63 -1.32 -6.79
N ASP A 16 18.94 -1.16 -6.58
CA ASP A 16 19.82 -2.23 -6.12
C ASP A 16 19.89 -2.37 -4.59
N VAL A 17 19.81 -1.26 -3.85
CA VAL A 17 20.00 -1.22 -2.39
C VAL A 17 18.70 -1.49 -1.62
N ASP A 18 17.56 -0.98 -2.08
CA ASP A 18 16.25 -1.17 -1.43
C ASP A 18 15.84 -2.65 -1.25
N PRO A 19 16.06 -3.57 -2.21
CA PRO A 19 15.74 -4.99 -2.04
C PRO A 19 16.76 -5.77 -1.17
N LEU A 20 17.87 -5.17 -0.72
CA LEU A 20 18.84 -5.86 0.15
C LEU A 20 18.32 -6.01 1.58
N LEU A 21 17.62 -5.02 2.12
CA LEU A 21 17.11 -5.09 3.50
C LEU A 21 16.15 -6.28 3.72
N PRO A 22 15.12 -6.54 2.87
CA PRO A 22 14.28 -7.72 3.02
C PRO A 22 15.07 -9.04 3.00
N VAL A 23 16.11 -9.14 2.17
CA VAL A 23 16.99 -10.32 2.15
C VAL A 23 17.74 -10.45 3.47
N ILE A 24 18.28 -9.36 4.00
CA ILE A 24 18.92 -9.32 5.32
C ILE A 24 17.93 -9.72 6.42
N LEU A 25 16.68 -9.25 6.37
CA LEU A 25 15.63 -9.63 7.33
C LEU A 25 15.27 -11.11 7.26
N ILE A 26 15.26 -11.73 6.06
CA ILE A 26 15.10 -13.18 5.91
C ILE A 26 16.28 -13.90 6.57
N LEU A 27 17.52 -13.42 6.35
CA LEU A 27 18.72 -14.00 6.96
C LEU A 27 18.72 -13.87 8.49
N VAL A 28 18.26 -12.74 9.04
CA VAL A 28 18.05 -12.53 10.47
C VAL A 28 17.01 -13.51 11.01
N SER A 29 15.86 -13.66 10.32
CA SER A 29 14.80 -14.59 10.72
C SER A 29 15.24 -16.06 10.70
N GLN A 30 16.21 -16.43 9.87
CA GLN A 30 16.75 -17.78 9.82
C GLN A 30 17.92 -18.01 10.79
N HIS A 31 18.30 -16.98 11.58
CA HIS A 31 19.52 -16.99 12.37
C HIS A 31 20.73 -17.45 11.54
N ALA A 32 20.86 -16.92 10.33
CA ALA A 32 21.87 -17.37 9.36
C ALA A 32 23.30 -17.28 9.93
N GLU A 33 23.58 -16.31 10.81
CA GLU A 33 24.87 -16.16 11.49
C GLU A 33 25.21 -17.33 12.43
N VAL A 34 24.21 -17.90 13.10
CA VAL A 34 24.35 -19.10 13.95
C VAL A 34 24.64 -20.30 13.06
N GLN A 35 23.89 -20.46 11.96
CA GLN A 35 24.07 -21.55 11.02
C GLN A 35 25.43 -21.50 10.33
N VAL A 36 25.87 -20.32 9.88
CA VAL A 36 27.19 -20.13 9.25
C VAL A 36 28.32 -20.44 10.23
N THR A 37 28.21 -20.01 11.48
CA THR A 37 29.21 -20.29 12.52
C THR A 37 29.25 -21.79 12.86
N LEU A 38 28.11 -22.48 12.86
CA LEU A 38 28.08 -23.93 13.06
C LEU A 38 28.69 -24.71 11.88
N LEU A 39 28.50 -24.24 10.65
CA LEU A 39 28.93 -24.94 9.43
C LEU A 39 30.39 -24.66 9.04
N PHE A 40 30.87 -23.42 9.24
CA PHE A 40 32.18 -22.95 8.79
C PHE A 40 33.07 -22.38 9.91
N GLY A 41 32.57 -22.28 11.15
CA GLY A 41 33.32 -21.72 12.27
C GLY A 41 34.39 -22.65 12.81
N THR A 42 35.42 -22.06 13.42
CA THR A 42 36.45 -22.79 14.16
C THR A 42 35.89 -23.40 15.45
N GLU A 43 36.54 -24.42 16.01
CA GLU A 43 36.07 -25.10 17.23
C GLU A 43 35.88 -24.14 18.42
N THR A 44 36.72 -23.11 18.54
CA THR A 44 36.57 -22.05 19.55
C THR A 44 35.33 -21.17 19.33
N MET A 45 35.01 -20.85 18.07
CA MET A 45 33.79 -20.11 17.73
C MET A 45 32.53 -20.93 18.03
N LYS A 46 32.56 -22.25 17.79
CA LYS A 46 31.45 -23.14 18.13
C LYS A 46 31.22 -23.22 19.64
N THR A 47 32.28 -23.33 20.44
CA THR A 47 32.14 -23.37 21.92
C THR A 47 31.60 -22.05 22.47
N ALA A 48 32.11 -20.91 21.99
CA ALA A 48 31.62 -19.59 22.39
C ALA A 48 30.15 -19.38 21.98
N LEU A 49 29.75 -19.84 20.79
CA LEU A 49 28.36 -19.80 20.34
C LEU A 49 27.44 -20.65 21.23
N GLN A 50 27.89 -21.83 21.63
CA GLN A 50 27.12 -22.70 22.51
C GLN A 50 26.89 -22.07 23.89
N GLU A 51 27.90 -21.39 24.42
CA GLU A 51 27.78 -20.60 25.66
C GLU A 51 26.80 -19.43 25.50
N GLN A 52 26.82 -18.74 24.35
CA GLN A 52 25.85 -17.68 24.05
C GLN A 52 24.42 -18.20 23.86
N LEU A 53 24.22 -19.40 23.32
CA LEU A 53 22.89 -20.01 23.18
C LEU A 53 22.31 -20.46 24.53
N LEU A 54 23.17 -20.89 25.47
CA LEU A 54 22.78 -21.19 26.85
C LEU A 54 22.39 -19.92 27.60
N LYS A 55 23.07 -18.81 27.31
CA LYS A 55 22.72 -17.49 27.84
C LYS A 55 21.57 -16.87 27.04
N GLN A 56 20.33 -17.14 27.44
CA GLN A 56 19.16 -16.62 26.69
C GLN A 56 18.84 -15.14 26.98
N ARG A 57 19.36 -14.57 28.09
CA ARG A 57 19.12 -13.17 28.49
C ARG A 57 20.39 -12.31 28.44
N GLY A 58 20.24 -11.04 28.08
CA GLY A 58 21.31 -10.04 28.09
C GLY A 58 22.33 -10.19 26.97
N ASN A 59 21.95 -10.82 25.86
CA ASN A 59 22.79 -10.93 24.68
C ASN A 59 22.85 -9.59 23.94
N SER A 60 24.03 -9.22 23.47
CA SER A 60 24.21 -8.05 22.62
C SER A 60 23.51 -8.26 21.26
N PRO A 61 23.04 -7.19 20.60
CA PRO A 61 22.46 -7.31 19.27
C PRO A 61 23.43 -8.00 18.31
N SER A 62 22.89 -8.83 17.43
CA SER A 62 23.71 -9.56 16.48
C SER A 62 24.29 -8.63 15.41
N PHE A 63 25.30 -9.11 14.67
CA PHE A 63 25.91 -8.31 13.60
C PHE A 63 24.85 -7.92 12.56
N LEU A 64 23.97 -8.85 12.19
CA LEU A 64 22.90 -8.57 11.24
C LEU A 64 21.85 -7.60 11.82
N GLU A 65 21.52 -7.70 13.11
CA GLU A 65 20.63 -6.72 13.77
C GLU A 65 21.22 -5.30 13.74
N TRP A 66 22.54 -5.13 13.95
CA TRP A 66 23.21 -3.83 13.80
C TRP A 66 23.11 -3.27 12.39
N VAL A 67 23.25 -4.13 11.37
CA VAL A 67 23.04 -3.71 9.97
C VAL A 67 21.60 -3.23 9.78
N VAL A 68 20.61 -3.97 10.30
CA VAL A 68 19.19 -3.57 10.22
C VAL A 68 18.95 -2.21 10.88
N VAL A 69 19.52 -1.95 12.05
CA VAL A 69 19.39 -0.65 12.74
C VAL A 69 19.92 0.50 11.87
N ILE A 70 21.05 0.33 11.19
CA ILE A 70 21.60 1.34 10.29
C ILE A 70 20.65 1.63 9.12
N TYR A 71 20.03 0.60 8.54
CA TYR A 71 19.00 0.78 7.51
C TYR A 71 17.77 1.52 8.03
N VAL A 72 17.26 1.12 9.21
CA VAL A 72 16.10 1.75 9.85
C VAL A 72 16.35 3.23 10.10
N LEU A 73 17.53 3.62 10.58
CA LEU A 73 17.90 5.02 10.75
C LEU A 73 17.89 5.79 9.42
N GLY A 74 18.32 5.14 8.33
CA GLY A 74 18.29 5.72 6.99
C GLY A 74 16.86 5.99 6.52
N PHE A 75 15.94 5.04 6.74
CA PHE A 75 14.52 5.21 6.41
C PHE A 75 13.84 6.27 7.27
N ILE A 76 14.11 6.31 8.58
CA ILE A 76 13.56 7.35 9.46
C ILE A 76 14.04 8.72 9.02
N TRP A 77 15.31 8.85 8.66
CA TRP A 77 15.88 10.10 8.17
C TRP A 77 15.24 10.54 6.85
N GLU A 78 15.11 9.65 5.88
CA GLU A 78 14.46 9.92 4.60
C GLU A 78 13.02 10.40 4.78
N GLU A 79 12.19 9.68 5.56
CA GLU A 79 10.81 10.08 5.84
C GLU A 79 10.73 11.43 6.57
N THR A 80 11.64 11.68 7.52
CA THR A 80 11.68 12.95 8.24
C THR A 80 11.98 14.12 7.30
N MET A 81 12.85 13.91 6.30
CA MET A 81 13.13 14.91 5.27
C MET A 81 11.92 15.13 4.35
N GLU A 82 11.22 14.07 3.96
CA GLU A 82 10.00 14.17 3.14
C GLU A 82 8.89 14.95 3.86
N ILE A 83 8.60 14.58 5.12
CA ILE A 83 7.63 15.27 5.97
C ILE A 83 7.97 16.75 6.14
N SER A 84 9.26 17.08 6.26
CA SER A 84 9.72 18.46 6.40
C SER A 84 9.56 19.30 5.13
N ARG A 85 9.60 18.67 3.95
CA ARG A 85 9.46 19.36 2.65
C ARG A 85 8.01 19.53 2.23
N GLU A 86 7.21 18.47 2.33
CA GLU A 86 5.81 18.49 1.90
C GLU A 86 4.85 19.05 2.98
N GLY A 87 5.24 18.93 4.25
CA GLY A 87 4.41 19.23 5.41
C GLY A 87 3.49 18.06 5.81
N MET A 88 3.30 17.89 7.12
CA MET A 88 2.59 16.75 7.74
C MET A 88 1.19 16.47 7.15
N ARG A 89 0.41 17.53 6.86
CA ARG A 89 -0.98 17.37 6.37
C ARG A 89 -1.05 16.83 4.95
N CYS A 90 -0.12 17.25 4.09
CA CYS A 90 -0.05 16.78 2.70
C CYS A 90 0.47 15.34 2.65
N TYR A 91 1.49 15.04 3.47
CA TYR A 91 2.10 13.72 3.60
C TYR A 91 1.09 12.65 4.05
N LEU A 92 0.36 12.89 5.16
CA LEU A 92 -0.60 11.91 5.70
C LEU A 92 -1.85 11.70 4.83
N ARG A 93 -2.09 12.53 3.82
CA ARG A 93 -3.17 12.30 2.85
C ARG A 93 -2.90 11.10 1.96
N ASN A 94 -1.63 10.71 1.80
CA ASN A 94 -1.27 9.50 1.09
C ASN A 94 -1.32 8.30 2.04
N MET A 95 -2.20 7.32 1.75
CA MET A 95 -2.33 6.11 2.58
C MET A 95 -1.04 5.28 2.60
N TRP A 96 -0.20 5.38 1.57
CA TRP A 96 1.09 4.70 1.49
C TRP A 96 2.09 5.27 2.49
N ASN A 97 2.22 6.59 2.55
CA ASN A 97 3.06 7.29 3.52
C ASN A 97 2.65 6.99 4.98
N PHE A 98 1.36 6.75 5.24
CA PHE A 98 0.90 6.28 6.55
C PHE A 98 1.43 4.87 6.91
N ILE A 99 1.55 3.98 5.93
CA ILE A 99 2.12 2.63 6.12
C ILE A 99 3.63 2.74 6.37
N ASP A 100 4.35 3.58 5.62
CA ASP A 100 5.77 3.85 5.83
C ASP A 100 6.06 4.41 7.22
N PHE A 101 5.25 5.38 7.66
CA PHE A 101 5.31 5.94 9.02
C PHE A 101 5.02 4.89 10.10
N THR A 102 4.01 4.04 9.90
CA THR A 102 3.66 2.95 10.82
C THR A 102 4.80 1.93 10.91
N ARG A 103 5.36 1.51 9.78
CA ARG A 103 6.53 0.62 9.72
C ARG A 103 7.72 1.20 10.49
N ASN A 104 8.07 2.46 10.22
CA ASN A 104 9.22 3.11 10.84
C ASN A 104 9.02 3.32 12.35
N SER A 105 7.81 3.64 12.80
CA SER A 105 7.49 3.74 14.23
C SER A 105 7.56 2.37 14.94
N LEU A 106 7.15 1.28 14.30
CA LEU A 106 7.30 -0.08 14.84
C LEU A 106 8.78 -0.49 14.95
N TYR A 107 9.63 -0.15 13.96
CA TYR A 107 11.08 -0.41 14.05
C TYR A 107 11.77 0.46 15.11
N ALA A 108 11.37 1.72 15.25
CA ALA A 108 11.85 2.59 16.32
C ALA A 108 11.45 2.05 17.70
N GLY A 109 10.19 1.64 17.86
CA GLY A 109 9.68 1.01 19.09
C GLY A 109 10.43 -0.28 19.44
N THR A 110 10.69 -1.13 18.44
CA THR A 110 11.52 -2.35 18.60
C THR A 110 12.92 -2.00 19.12
N THR A 111 13.59 -1.01 18.51
CA THR A 111 14.94 -0.61 18.89
C THR A 111 14.97 -0.07 20.32
N LEU A 112 13.99 0.77 20.68
CA LEU A 112 13.86 1.32 22.04
C LEU A 112 13.61 0.23 23.08
N LEU A 113 12.68 -0.71 22.81
CA LEU A 113 12.41 -1.82 23.72
C LEU A 113 13.58 -2.79 23.83
N ARG A 114 14.34 -3.05 22.76
CA ARG A 114 15.57 -3.85 22.82
C ARG A 114 16.64 -3.19 23.69
N VAL A 115 16.82 -1.88 23.57
CA VAL A 115 17.75 -1.15 24.45
C VAL A 115 17.28 -1.18 25.90
N ALA A 116 15.98 -1.00 26.15
CA ALA A 116 15.40 -1.09 27.49
C ALA A 116 15.56 -2.50 28.09
N ALA A 117 15.27 -3.55 27.31
CA ALA A 117 15.46 -4.95 27.68
C ALA A 117 16.93 -5.22 28.04
N TYR A 118 17.87 -4.77 27.20
CA TYR A 118 19.30 -4.94 27.45
C TYR A 118 19.74 -4.27 28.75
N VAL A 119 19.34 -3.02 28.99
CA VAL A 119 19.67 -2.29 30.23
C VAL A 119 19.06 -2.97 31.47
N GLN A 120 17.81 -3.43 31.36
CA GLN A 120 17.14 -4.15 32.45
C GLN A 120 17.82 -5.48 32.75
N GLN A 121 18.06 -6.31 31.73
CA GLN A 121 18.70 -7.62 31.87
C GLN A 121 20.13 -7.49 32.39
N CYS A 122 20.91 -6.49 31.93
CA CYS A 122 22.24 -6.22 32.48
C CYS A 122 22.20 -5.87 33.98
N ARG A 123 21.18 -5.13 34.42
CA ARG A 123 20.98 -4.81 35.85
C ARG A 123 20.59 -6.04 36.66
N GLU A 124 19.76 -6.92 36.12
CA GLU A 124 19.37 -8.19 36.76
C GLU A 124 20.56 -9.15 36.88
N ILE A 125 21.32 -9.34 35.80
CA ILE A 125 22.52 -10.19 35.76
C ILE A 125 23.61 -9.68 36.71
N SER A 126 23.75 -8.36 36.86
CA SER A 126 24.69 -7.77 37.82
C SER A 126 24.32 -8.04 39.28
N LYS A 127 23.04 -8.31 39.58
CA LYS A 127 22.59 -8.67 40.93
C LYS A 127 22.64 -10.17 41.16
N ASP A 128 22.21 -10.96 40.18
CA ASP A 128 22.23 -12.40 40.21
C ASP A 128 22.66 -12.97 38.84
N PRO A 129 23.87 -13.55 38.73
CA PRO A 129 24.37 -14.15 37.50
C PRO A 129 23.51 -15.31 36.97
N ALA A 130 22.73 -15.99 37.82
CA ALA A 130 21.90 -17.12 37.40
C ALA A 130 20.73 -16.70 36.49
N THR A 131 20.28 -15.45 36.59
CA THR A 131 19.18 -14.90 35.77
C THR A 131 19.46 -14.90 34.28
N ALA A 132 20.74 -14.99 33.88
CA ALA A 132 21.16 -15.05 32.49
C ALA A 132 20.73 -16.35 31.76
N TYR A 133 20.50 -17.42 32.53
CA TYR A 133 20.24 -18.79 32.03
C TYR A 133 18.77 -19.22 32.16
N ILE A 134 17.87 -18.32 32.56
CA ILE A 134 16.44 -18.63 32.69
C ILE A 134 15.86 -18.95 31.31
N PRO A 135 15.23 -20.12 31.13
CA PRO A 135 14.65 -20.51 29.85
C PRO A 135 13.49 -19.60 29.46
N ARG A 136 13.34 -19.37 28.16
CA ARG A 136 12.31 -18.50 27.57
C ARG A 136 10.88 -18.78 28.01
N GLU A 137 10.55 -20.03 28.29
CA GLU A 137 9.21 -20.46 28.75
C GLU A 137 8.82 -19.89 30.12
N GLN A 138 9.81 -19.47 30.91
CA GLN A 138 9.61 -18.94 32.26
C GLN A 138 9.75 -17.42 32.31
N TRP A 139 9.84 -16.76 31.15
CA TRP A 139 9.89 -15.31 31.09
C TRP A 139 8.51 -14.73 31.41
N ASP A 140 8.52 -13.50 31.92
CA ASP A 140 7.28 -12.77 32.17
C ASP A 140 6.56 -12.46 30.85
N ASP A 141 5.23 -12.52 30.86
CA ASP A 141 4.40 -12.31 29.65
C ASP A 141 4.64 -10.93 29.02
N PHE A 142 5.02 -9.93 29.84
CA PHE A 142 5.28 -8.56 29.43
C PHE A 142 6.78 -8.22 29.40
N ASP A 143 7.66 -9.23 29.32
CA ASP A 143 9.10 -8.99 29.18
C ASP A 143 9.37 -8.10 27.94
N PRO A 144 10.10 -6.97 28.09
CA PRO A 144 10.34 -6.03 27.00
C PRO A 144 10.98 -6.65 25.75
N GLN A 145 11.74 -7.73 25.91
CA GLN A 145 12.34 -8.47 24.81
C GLN A 145 11.27 -9.18 23.96
N LEU A 146 10.28 -9.82 24.59
CA LEU A 146 9.19 -10.50 23.89
C LEU A 146 8.31 -9.51 23.14
N VAL A 147 8.00 -8.37 23.78
CA VAL A 147 7.25 -7.29 23.14
C VAL A 147 8.02 -6.72 21.95
N ALA A 148 9.34 -6.52 22.08
CA ALA A 148 10.18 -6.06 20.99
C ALA A 148 10.18 -7.03 19.80
N GLU A 149 10.28 -8.33 20.04
CA GLU A 149 10.20 -9.36 18.99
C GLU A 149 8.83 -9.38 18.29
N GLY A 150 7.74 -9.19 19.04
CA GLY A 150 6.39 -9.05 18.48
C GLY A 150 6.26 -7.81 17.58
N LEU A 151 6.74 -6.65 18.03
CA LEU A 151 6.75 -5.43 17.22
C LEU A 151 7.66 -5.55 15.99
N PHE A 152 8.81 -6.22 16.12
CA PHE A 152 9.71 -6.49 15.00
C PHE A 152 9.05 -7.36 13.94
N ALA A 153 8.35 -8.42 14.36
CA ALA A 153 7.59 -9.27 13.45
C ALA A 153 6.50 -8.46 12.72
N ALA A 154 5.74 -7.64 13.45
CA ALA A 154 4.74 -6.76 12.85
C ALA A 154 5.35 -5.75 11.85
N ALA A 155 6.48 -5.13 12.19
CA ALA A 155 7.20 -4.20 11.31
C ALA A 155 7.65 -4.89 10.01
N ASN A 156 8.15 -6.12 10.12
CA ASN A 156 8.58 -6.91 8.97
C ASN A 156 7.40 -7.23 8.03
N VAL A 157 6.19 -7.45 8.55
CA VAL A 157 4.99 -7.66 7.72
C VAL A 157 4.72 -6.45 6.82
N PHE A 158 4.81 -5.23 7.38
CA PHE A 158 4.66 -4.02 6.59
C PHE A 158 5.79 -3.85 5.57
N ARG A 159 7.04 -4.18 5.93
CA ARG A 159 8.19 -4.02 5.02
C ARG A 159 8.21 -5.00 3.85
N TYR A 160 7.80 -6.26 4.04
CA TYR A 160 7.77 -7.25 2.96
C TYR A 160 6.78 -6.89 1.83
N ARG A 161 5.84 -5.99 2.10
CA ARG A 161 4.96 -5.38 1.09
C ARG A 161 5.75 -4.61 0.03
N GLU A 162 6.77 -3.84 0.40
CA GLU A 162 7.48 -2.91 -0.51
C GLU A 162 8.76 -3.51 -1.11
N GLY A 163 9.41 -4.42 -0.38
CA GLY A 163 10.80 -4.83 -0.60
C GLY A 163 11.10 -5.63 -1.88
N LEU A 164 10.11 -6.18 -2.56
CA LEU A 164 10.34 -6.99 -3.78
C LEU A 164 10.18 -6.23 -5.10
N SER A 165 9.74 -4.96 -5.07
CA SER A 165 9.68 -4.10 -6.25
C SER A 165 11.06 -3.90 -6.92
N GLY A 166 12.16 -3.92 -6.14
CA GLY A 166 13.53 -3.77 -6.64
C GLY A 166 14.12 -5.00 -7.34
N ILE A 167 13.64 -6.21 -7.05
CA ILE A 167 14.25 -7.46 -7.55
C ILE A 167 13.93 -7.67 -9.05
N GLU A 168 12.76 -7.23 -9.50
CA GLU A 168 12.35 -7.35 -10.91
C GLU A 168 13.02 -6.32 -11.83
N TRP A 169 13.42 -5.16 -11.31
CA TRP A 169 14.26 -4.21 -12.06
C TRP A 169 15.57 -4.86 -12.52
N ARG A 170 16.14 -5.83 -11.78
CA ARG A 170 17.34 -6.58 -12.22
C ARG A 170 17.07 -7.51 -13.42
N SER A 171 15.86 -8.04 -13.53
CA SER A 171 15.44 -8.87 -14.67
C SER A 171 15.12 -8.02 -15.90
N LEU A 172 14.39 -6.92 -15.72
CA LEU A 172 14.14 -5.91 -16.76
C LEU A 172 15.45 -5.24 -17.25
N ARG A 173 16.44 -5.06 -16.36
CA ARG A 173 17.77 -4.50 -16.66
C ARG A 173 18.58 -5.32 -17.67
N ARG A 174 18.56 -6.65 -17.59
CA ARG A 174 19.25 -7.52 -18.58
C ARG A 174 18.64 -7.41 -19.97
N VAL A 175 17.35 -7.13 -20.03
CA VAL A 175 16.57 -7.04 -21.27
C VAL A 175 16.76 -5.67 -21.91
N LEU A 176 16.62 -4.60 -21.14
CA LEU A 176 16.83 -3.24 -21.64
C LEU A 176 18.26 -3.01 -22.14
N GLN A 177 19.27 -3.61 -21.50
CA GLN A 177 20.65 -3.59 -21.99
C GLN A 177 20.87 -4.37 -23.30
N LEU A 178 20.05 -5.39 -23.59
CA LEU A 178 20.09 -6.11 -24.87
C LEU A 178 19.37 -5.33 -25.99
N VAL A 179 18.35 -4.54 -25.63
CA VAL A 179 17.59 -3.69 -26.55
C VAL A 179 18.36 -2.42 -26.91
N ASP A 180 19.05 -1.77 -25.96
CA ASP A 180 19.82 -0.54 -26.20
C ASP A 180 21.04 -0.77 -27.11
N ASN A 181 21.61 -1.98 -27.09
CA ASN A 181 22.75 -2.35 -27.95
C ASN A 181 22.36 -2.64 -29.40
N ASN A 182 21.06 -2.62 -29.76
CA ASN A 182 20.57 -3.06 -31.07
C ASN A 182 19.70 -2.04 -31.84
N ILE A 183 19.56 -0.79 -31.40
CA ILE A 183 18.69 0.18 -32.10
C ILE A 183 19.51 1.24 -32.88
N PRO A 184 19.47 1.26 -34.23
CA PRO A 184 19.92 2.41 -35.00
C PRO A 184 18.89 3.56 -34.95
N GLN A 185 19.39 4.80 -34.95
CA GLN A 185 18.60 6.03 -34.92
C GLN A 185 17.61 6.10 -36.10
N ARG A 186 16.32 5.86 -35.85
CA ARG A 186 15.20 6.44 -36.64
C ARG A 186 13.93 6.48 -35.79
N ALA A 187 13.58 7.68 -35.35
CA ALA A 187 12.30 7.98 -34.72
C ALA A 187 11.26 8.28 -35.80
N SER A 188 10.26 7.40 -35.95
CA SER A 188 8.87 7.70 -36.30
C SER A 188 8.11 6.40 -36.55
N LEU A 189 6.98 6.22 -35.87
CA LEU A 189 6.05 5.07 -35.93
C LEU A 189 6.53 3.75 -35.30
N CYS A 190 6.29 3.58 -34.00
CA CYS A 190 5.86 2.30 -33.42
C CYS A 190 5.51 2.48 -31.95
N SER A 191 4.23 2.68 -31.65
CA SER A 191 3.69 2.60 -30.29
C SER A 191 2.91 1.30 -30.03
N THR A 192 2.90 0.37 -30.99
CA THR A 192 2.13 -0.89 -30.90
C THR A 192 3.00 -2.15 -30.93
N SER A 193 4.24 -2.11 -31.44
CA SER A 193 5.14 -3.28 -31.47
C SER A 193 5.98 -3.46 -30.20
N PHE A 194 6.15 -2.40 -29.41
CA PHE A 194 6.96 -2.43 -28.18
C PHE A 194 6.26 -3.20 -27.03
N ASP A 195 4.92 -3.26 -27.06
CA ASP A 195 4.12 -3.94 -26.03
C ASP A 195 4.10 -5.48 -26.18
N GLU A 196 4.24 -6.02 -27.40
CA GLU A 196 4.08 -7.46 -27.68
C GLU A 196 5.33 -8.29 -27.33
N GLU A 197 6.54 -7.75 -27.52
CA GLU A 197 7.78 -8.41 -27.08
C GLU A 197 8.00 -8.29 -25.56
N ALA A 198 7.59 -7.17 -24.95
CA ALA A 198 7.62 -7.00 -23.50
C ALA A 198 6.66 -7.99 -22.79
N GLN A 199 5.48 -8.26 -23.36
CA GLN A 199 4.53 -9.25 -22.85
C GLN A 199 5.08 -10.69 -22.84
N LYS A 200 5.73 -11.14 -23.92
CA LYS A 200 6.33 -12.50 -23.97
C LYS A 200 7.39 -12.67 -22.89
N LEU A 201 8.17 -11.63 -22.62
CA LEU A 201 9.29 -11.69 -21.70
C LEU A 201 8.87 -11.59 -20.22
N THR A 202 7.81 -10.84 -19.92
CA THR A 202 7.21 -10.79 -18.58
C THR A 202 6.57 -12.14 -18.21
N GLY A 203 5.98 -12.83 -19.19
CA GLY A 203 5.48 -14.21 -19.03
C GLY A 203 6.56 -15.23 -18.68
N HIS A 204 7.75 -15.12 -19.28
CA HIS A 204 8.90 -16.00 -18.96
C HIS A 204 9.45 -15.76 -17.55
N ILE A 205 9.45 -14.52 -17.05
CA ILE A 205 9.92 -14.19 -15.70
C ILE A 205 8.94 -14.71 -14.62
N LEU A 206 7.64 -14.57 -14.85
CA LEU A 206 6.59 -15.14 -13.99
C LEU A 206 6.69 -16.67 -13.92
N SER A 207 6.91 -17.33 -15.06
CA SER A 207 7.11 -18.79 -15.12
C SER A 207 8.34 -19.25 -14.33
N THR A 208 9.46 -18.53 -14.43
CA THR A 208 10.71 -18.90 -13.74
C THR A 208 10.59 -18.71 -12.21
N ASN A 209 9.92 -17.67 -11.74
CA ASN A 209 9.69 -17.43 -10.32
C ASN A 209 8.67 -18.42 -9.71
N ILE A 210 7.66 -18.84 -10.47
CA ILE A 210 6.72 -19.92 -10.08
C ILE A 210 7.45 -21.28 -10.04
N TYR A 211 8.36 -21.54 -10.97
CA TYR A 211 9.16 -22.77 -11.00
C TYR A 211 10.13 -22.86 -9.81
N VAL A 212 10.76 -21.75 -9.43
CA VAL A 212 11.62 -21.69 -8.22
C VAL A 212 10.80 -21.85 -6.94
N LEU A 213 9.56 -21.35 -6.90
CA LEU A 213 8.62 -21.62 -5.80
C LEU A 213 8.23 -23.11 -5.74
N TRP A 214 7.93 -23.72 -6.88
CA TRP A 214 7.52 -25.13 -7.00
C TRP A 214 8.64 -26.12 -6.67
N VAL A 215 9.88 -25.81 -7.05
CA VAL A 215 11.08 -26.62 -6.70
C VAL A 215 11.37 -26.54 -5.19
N ARG A 216 11.04 -25.43 -4.53
CA ARG A 216 11.27 -25.25 -3.09
C ARG A 216 10.19 -25.89 -2.21
N THR A 217 9.01 -26.18 -2.76
CA THR A 217 7.90 -26.91 -2.10
C THR A 217 8.00 -28.44 -2.22
N ASN A 218 8.92 -28.99 -3.02
CA ASN A 218 9.04 -30.45 -3.27
C ASN A 218 10.31 -31.10 -2.65
N ILE A 219 10.85 -30.55 -1.56
CA ILE A 219 11.93 -31.20 -0.81
C ILE A 219 11.30 -32.16 0.21
N PRO A 220 11.59 -33.47 0.17
CA PRO A 220 10.91 -34.45 1.00
C PRO A 220 11.26 -34.27 2.49
N GLU A 221 10.23 -34.37 3.32
CA GLU A 221 10.26 -34.24 4.77
C GLU A 221 11.14 -35.31 5.43
N THR A 222 12.02 -34.89 6.33
CA THR A 222 12.56 -35.77 7.38
C THR A 222 12.01 -35.30 8.72
N HIS A 223 11.39 -36.24 9.42
CA HIS A 223 10.66 -36.06 10.67
C HIS A 223 11.56 -35.51 11.80
N ASN A 224 11.21 -34.30 12.29
CA ASN A 224 11.38 -33.75 13.65
C ASN A 224 11.86 -32.28 13.61
N GLN A 225 10.92 -31.34 13.53
CA GLN A 225 10.98 -30.02 14.20
C GLN A 225 9.66 -29.24 14.00
N PRO A 226 8.99 -28.76 15.07
CA PRO A 226 7.79 -27.96 14.95
C PRO A 226 8.13 -26.47 15.06
N SER A 227 8.61 -25.85 13.98
CA SER A 227 8.78 -24.38 13.96
C SER A 227 8.89 -23.79 12.55
N ARG A 228 7.95 -24.13 11.66
CA ARG A 228 7.72 -23.36 10.42
C ARG A 228 6.25 -23.26 10.10
N ARG A 229 5.57 -22.26 10.68
CA ARG A 229 4.25 -21.86 10.22
C ARG A 229 4.12 -20.34 10.25
N MET A 230 4.84 -19.69 9.35
CA MET A 230 4.53 -18.31 8.95
C MET A 230 4.83 -18.10 7.47
N GLU A 231 4.38 -19.01 6.62
CA GLU A 231 4.44 -18.89 5.17
C GLU A 231 3.07 -18.47 4.62
N GLY A 232 2.54 -17.36 5.12
CA GLY A 232 1.40 -16.63 4.54
C GLY A 232 1.79 -15.35 3.81
N LEU A 233 3.06 -14.94 3.88
CA LEU A 233 3.53 -13.61 3.46
C LEU A 233 3.93 -13.50 1.97
N ASN A 234 3.43 -14.36 1.10
CA ASN A 234 3.70 -14.28 -0.35
C ASN A 234 2.70 -13.40 -1.13
N ALA A 235 1.51 -13.10 -0.59
CA ALA A 235 0.48 -12.36 -1.33
C ALA A 235 0.74 -10.84 -1.40
N LEU A 236 1.27 -10.24 -0.33
CA LEU A 236 1.56 -8.79 -0.28
C LEU A 236 2.77 -8.40 -1.15
N LYS A 237 3.59 -9.38 -1.55
CA LYS A 237 4.79 -9.20 -2.40
C LYS A 237 4.49 -8.76 -3.83
N LEU A 238 3.26 -8.93 -4.30
CA LEU A 238 2.87 -8.71 -5.70
C LEU A 238 2.28 -7.32 -5.95
N VAL A 239 1.90 -6.58 -4.91
CA VAL A 239 1.10 -5.36 -5.05
C VAL A 239 1.87 -4.23 -5.76
N HIS A 240 3.17 -4.06 -5.49
CA HIS A 240 3.97 -3.03 -6.18
C HIS A 240 4.39 -3.44 -7.59
N LEU A 241 4.58 -4.73 -7.84
CA LEU A 241 4.78 -5.27 -9.19
C LEU A 241 3.56 -4.98 -10.08
N PHE A 242 2.35 -5.05 -9.50
CA PHE A 242 1.13 -4.71 -10.21
C PHE A 242 1.12 -3.26 -10.69
N SER A 243 1.71 -2.30 -9.95
CA SER A 243 1.67 -0.87 -10.30
C SER A 243 2.42 -0.52 -11.58
N ILE A 244 3.45 -1.29 -11.91
CA ILE A 244 4.32 -1.06 -13.07
C ILE A 244 3.74 -1.74 -14.30
N ASN A 245 3.12 -2.91 -14.12
CA ASN A 245 2.56 -3.68 -15.21
C ASN A 245 1.31 -2.98 -15.80
N PRO A 246 1.27 -2.74 -17.12
CA PRO A 246 0.12 -2.12 -17.79
C PRO A 246 -1.22 -2.83 -17.57
N HIS A 247 -1.21 -4.14 -17.37
CA HIS A 247 -2.43 -4.95 -17.21
C HIS A 247 -2.90 -5.04 -15.76
N LEU A 248 -1.97 -4.97 -14.79
CA LEU A 248 -2.27 -5.17 -13.37
C LEU A 248 -2.35 -3.85 -12.59
N GLY A 249 -1.82 -2.77 -13.15
CA GLY A 249 -1.80 -1.44 -12.54
C GLY A 249 -3.20 -0.86 -12.35
N PRO A 250 -4.05 -0.81 -13.40
CA PRO A 250 -5.44 -0.36 -13.27
C PRO A 250 -6.23 -1.17 -12.23
N LEU A 251 -5.99 -2.49 -12.15
CA LEU A 251 -6.61 -3.38 -11.16
C LEU A 251 -6.15 -3.06 -9.72
N GLN A 252 -4.88 -2.73 -9.52
CA GLN A 252 -4.39 -2.30 -8.22
C GLN A 252 -5.01 -0.97 -7.78
N ILE A 253 -5.14 -0.02 -8.71
CA ILE A 253 -5.76 1.28 -8.41
C ILE A 253 -7.23 1.11 -8.05
N SER A 254 -7.97 0.26 -8.79
CA SER A 254 -9.36 -0.03 -8.46
C SER A 254 -9.51 -0.73 -7.11
N LEU A 255 -8.64 -1.68 -6.77
CA LEU A 255 -8.56 -2.28 -5.43
C LEU A 255 -8.35 -1.22 -4.34
N GLY A 256 -7.40 -0.31 -4.54
CA GLY A 256 -7.09 0.75 -3.56
C GLY A 256 -8.27 1.69 -3.29
N ARG A 257 -9.05 2.02 -4.33
CA ARG A 257 -10.26 2.86 -4.21
C ARG A 257 -11.40 2.11 -3.50
N MET A 258 -11.58 0.81 -3.81
CA MET A 258 -12.60 -0.04 -3.17
C MET A 258 -12.38 -0.22 -1.67
N VAL A 259 -11.12 -0.14 -1.18
CA VAL A 259 -10.82 -0.23 0.26
C VAL A 259 -11.61 0.79 1.09
N ILE A 260 -11.87 2.00 0.56
CA ILE A 260 -12.65 3.02 1.28
C ILE A 260 -14.09 2.53 1.52
N ASP A 261 -14.69 1.87 0.54
CA ASP A 261 -16.04 1.31 0.67
C ASP A 261 -16.04 0.08 1.60
N ILE A 262 -15.01 -0.76 1.52
CA ILE A 262 -14.82 -1.89 2.45
C ILE A 262 -14.70 -1.40 3.90
N VAL A 263 -13.98 -0.31 4.16
CA VAL A 263 -13.83 0.25 5.51
C VAL A 263 -15.17 0.79 6.05
N LYS A 264 -15.98 1.46 5.21
CA LYS A 264 -17.34 1.87 5.60
C LYS A 264 -18.20 0.68 5.98
N PHE A 265 -18.10 -0.41 5.21
CA PHE A 265 -18.82 -1.65 5.51
C PHE A 265 -18.33 -2.33 6.78
N PHE A 266 -17.01 -2.36 7.00
CA PHE A 266 -16.39 -2.93 8.19
C PHE A 266 -16.84 -2.24 9.47
N PHE A 267 -17.17 -0.94 9.41
CA PHE A 267 -17.77 -0.22 10.55
C PHE A 267 -19.15 -0.78 10.92
N ILE A 268 -20.02 -1.03 9.93
CA ILE A 268 -21.34 -1.66 10.14
C ILE A 268 -21.17 -3.07 10.71
N TYR A 269 -20.25 -3.86 10.14
CA TYR A 269 -19.91 -5.20 10.64
C TYR A 269 -19.45 -5.17 12.11
N SER A 270 -18.56 -4.23 12.46
CA SER A 270 -18.04 -4.10 13.82
C SER A 270 -19.13 -3.73 14.84
N LEU A 271 -20.09 -2.89 14.45
CA LEU A 271 -21.24 -2.56 15.30
C LEU A 271 -22.12 -3.79 15.57
N VAL A 272 -22.40 -4.57 14.53
CA VAL A 272 -23.16 -5.83 14.68
C VAL A 272 -22.40 -6.81 15.55
N LEU A 273 -21.10 -7.01 15.29
CA LEU A 273 -20.25 -7.90 16.08
C LEU A 273 -20.24 -7.51 17.56
N PHE A 274 -20.08 -6.22 17.86
CA PHE A 274 -20.05 -5.73 19.24
C PHE A 274 -21.41 -5.88 19.95
N ALA A 275 -22.52 -5.64 19.25
CA ALA A 275 -23.87 -5.81 19.81
C ALA A 275 -24.14 -7.28 20.20
N PHE A 276 -23.80 -8.23 19.33
CA PHE A 276 -23.93 -9.66 19.63
C PHE A 276 -22.92 -10.13 20.69
N ALA A 277 -21.70 -9.58 20.71
CA ALA A 277 -20.71 -9.86 21.76
C ALA A 277 -21.21 -9.44 23.14
N CYS A 278 -21.81 -8.25 23.25
CA CYS A 278 -22.44 -7.79 24.50
C CYS A 278 -23.56 -8.74 24.94
N GLY A 279 -24.43 -9.15 24.01
CA GLY A 279 -25.54 -10.07 24.29
C GLY A 279 -25.07 -11.45 24.77
N LEU A 280 -24.08 -12.05 24.12
CA LEU A 280 -23.53 -13.36 24.52
C LEU A 280 -22.71 -13.28 25.81
N ASN A 281 -21.91 -12.23 26.01
CA ASN A 281 -21.19 -12.01 27.25
C ASN A 281 -22.16 -11.85 28.44
N GLN A 282 -23.25 -11.11 28.25
CA GLN A 282 -24.29 -10.94 29.28
C GLN A 282 -25.00 -12.27 29.61
N LEU A 283 -25.23 -13.13 28.61
CA LEU A 283 -25.94 -14.39 28.78
C LEU A 283 -25.05 -15.51 29.36
N LEU A 284 -23.80 -15.60 28.88
CA LEU A 284 -22.90 -16.73 29.14
C LEU A 284 -21.75 -16.39 30.10
N GLY A 285 -21.48 -15.12 30.39
CA GLY A 285 -20.33 -14.70 31.22
C GLY A 285 -20.31 -15.34 32.61
N TYR A 286 -21.48 -15.52 33.24
CA TYR A 286 -21.57 -16.24 34.52
C TYR A 286 -21.14 -17.71 34.42
N PHE A 287 -21.55 -18.41 33.36
CA PHE A 287 -21.18 -19.81 33.15
C PHE A 287 -19.71 -19.95 32.72
N ALA A 288 -19.20 -18.99 31.96
CA ALA A 288 -17.79 -18.91 31.60
C ALA A 288 -16.90 -18.73 32.84
N GLU A 289 -17.35 -17.95 33.83
CA GLU A 289 -16.65 -17.81 35.11
C GLU A 289 -16.65 -19.13 35.91
N LEU A 290 -17.74 -19.90 35.87
CA LEU A 290 -17.79 -21.23 36.48
C LEU A 290 -16.75 -22.18 35.87
N GLU A 291 -16.61 -22.17 34.53
CA GLU A 291 -15.56 -22.92 33.81
C GLU A 291 -14.15 -22.44 34.17
N ARG A 292 -13.97 -21.13 34.37
CA ARG A 292 -12.69 -20.57 34.82
C ARG A 292 -12.30 -21.14 36.17
N VAL A 293 -13.20 -21.15 37.13
CA VAL A 293 -12.95 -21.73 38.47
C VAL A 293 -12.61 -23.21 38.37
N ARG A 294 -13.27 -23.95 37.47
CA ARG A 294 -12.98 -25.36 37.21
C ARG A 294 -11.58 -25.58 36.62
N CYS A 295 -11.16 -24.73 35.69
CA CYS A 295 -9.81 -24.76 35.14
C CYS A 295 -8.75 -24.48 36.23
N TYR A 296 -9.00 -23.52 37.12
CA TYR A 296 -8.05 -23.08 38.16
C TYR A 296 -8.29 -23.71 39.54
N HIS A 297 -8.84 -24.94 39.59
CA HIS A 297 -9.22 -25.57 40.84
C HIS A 297 -8.03 -26.09 41.69
N LEU A 298 -6.82 -26.21 41.12
CA LEU A 298 -5.64 -26.70 41.85
C LEU A 298 -5.11 -25.67 42.86
N PRO A 299 -4.57 -26.12 44.01
CA PRO A 299 -3.88 -25.25 44.95
C PRO A 299 -2.64 -24.64 44.28
N GLY A 300 -2.53 -23.31 44.29
CA GLY A 300 -1.46 -22.57 43.63
C GLY A 300 -1.88 -21.78 42.40
N GLY A 301 -3.16 -21.83 42.00
CA GLY A 301 -3.67 -21.01 40.89
C GLY A 301 -3.16 -21.45 39.51
N ILE A 302 -2.71 -22.71 39.41
CA ILE A 302 -2.28 -23.32 38.16
C ILE A 302 -3.48 -23.90 37.40
N PRO A 303 -3.50 -23.80 36.05
CA PRO A 303 -4.56 -24.37 35.23
C PRO A 303 -4.44 -25.89 35.13
N ASP A 304 -5.57 -26.60 35.26
CA ASP A 304 -5.69 -28.06 35.14
C ASP A 304 -5.87 -28.51 33.69
N TRP A 305 -4.80 -28.46 32.90
CA TRP A 305 -4.84 -28.93 31.51
C TRP A 305 -5.01 -30.44 31.38
N GLU A 306 -4.62 -31.20 32.40
CA GLU A 306 -4.55 -32.67 32.33
C GLU A 306 -5.91 -33.32 32.56
N ASN A 307 -6.69 -32.85 33.55
CA ASN A 307 -8.02 -33.41 33.82
C ASN A 307 -9.19 -32.54 33.31
N ASN A 308 -8.99 -31.22 33.16
CA ASN A 308 -10.05 -30.27 32.77
C ASN A 308 -9.63 -29.33 31.62
N GLY A 309 -8.85 -29.82 30.65
CA GLY A 309 -8.38 -29.03 29.51
C GLY A 309 -9.51 -28.39 28.67
N ASP A 310 -10.66 -29.06 28.53
CA ASP A 310 -11.83 -28.52 27.83
C ASP A 310 -12.38 -27.25 28.50
N ALA A 311 -12.45 -27.23 29.84
CA ALA A 311 -12.87 -26.07 30.61
C ALA A 311 -11.90 -24.92 30.38
N CYS A 312 -10.58 -25.20 30.45
CA CYS A 312 -9.50 -24.26 30.21
C CYS A 312 -9.51 -23.64 28.80
N MET A 313 -9.98 -24.36 27.79
CA MET A 313 -10.17 -23.81 26.43
C MET A 313 -11.48 -23.03 26.27
N LYS A 314 -12.56 -23.43 26.96
CA LYS A 314 -13.91 -22.85 26.79
C LYS A 314 -14.11 -21.54 27.53
N TRP A 315 -13.63 -21.40 28.77
CA TRP A 315 -13.95 -20.27 29.64
C TRP A 315 -13.60 -18.90 29.02
N ARG A 316 -12.51 -18.84 28.23
CA ARG A 316 -12.02 -17.58 27.68
C ARG A 316 -12.97 -16.99 26.63
N ARG A 317 -13.71 -17.82 25.89
CA ARG A 317 -14.50 -17.40 24.73
C ARG A 317 -15.60 -16.38 25.05
N PHE A 318 -16.27 -16.51 26.20
CA PHE A 318 -17.40 -15.65 26.58
C PHE A 318 -17.22 -15.00 27.96
N GLY A 319 -16.01 -15.02 28.53
CA GLY A 319 -15.76 -14.50 29.88
C GLY A 319 -15.73 -12.98 29.95
N ASN A 320 -15.22 -12.33 28.90
CA ASN A 320 -15.13 -10.88 28.79
C ASN A 320 -15.66 -10.39 27.44
N LEU A 321 -16.03 -9.11 27.37
CA LEU A 321 -16.53 -8.50 26.15
C LEU A 321 -15.51 -8.58 24.99
N PHE A 322 -14.24 -8.29 25.26
CA PHE A 322 -13.18 -8.34 24.24
C PHE A 322 -12.95 -9.76 23.70
N GLU A 323 -12.89 -10.75 24.59
CA GLU A 323 -12.71 -12.16 24.21
C GLU A 323 -13.95 -12.71 23.47
N SER A 324 -15.15 -12.24 23.85
CA SER A 324 -16.41 -12.53 23.15
C SER A 324 -16.41 -11.96 21.74
N SER A 325 -15.95 -10.71 21.58
CA SER A 325 -15.77 -10.09 20.26
C SER A 325 -14.75 -10.85 19.39
N GLN A 326 -13.62 -11.27 19.96
CA GLN A 326 -12.62 -12.09 19.26
C GLN A 326 -13.20 -13.45 18.86
N SER A 327 -13.96 -14.10 19.73
CA SER A 327 -14.60 -15.39 19.45
C SER A 327 -15.61 -15.28 18.32
N LEU A 328 -16.45 -14.25 18.30
CA LEU A 328 -17.38 -13.99 17.20
C LEU A 328 -16.67 -13.65 15.89
N PHE A 329 -15.58 -12.88 15.95
CA PHE A 329 -14.74 -12.64 14.77
C PHE A 329 -14.25 -13.96 14.16
N TRP A 330 -13.66 -14.85 14.95
CA TRP A 330 -13.21 -16.16 14.46
C TRP A 330 -14.37 -17.08 14.04
N ALA A 331 -15.55 -16.93 14.64
CA ALA A 331 -16.76 -17.63 14.21
C ALA A 331 -17.17 -17.28 12.77
N SER A 332 -16.88 -16.05 12.31
CA SER A 332 -17.13 -15.62 10.92
C SER A 332 -16.40 -16.51 9.90
N PHE A 333 -15.26 -17.09 10.28
CA PHE A 333 -14.43 -17.96 9.45
C PHE A 333 -14.62 -19.46 9.78
N GLY A 334 -15.60 -19.80 10.63
CA GLY A 334 -15.84 -21.17 11.07
C GLY A 334 -14.87 -21.67 12.16
N GLY A 335 -14.10 -20.78 12.80
CA GLY A 335 -13.16 -21.15 13.87
C GLY A 335 -13.80 -21.48 15.22
N VAL A 336 -15.09 -21.17 15.40
CA VAL A 336 -15.84 -21.43 16.64
C VAL A 336 -17.04 -22.33 16.32
N GLY A 337 -17.03 -23.53 16.89
CA GLY A 337 -18.09 -24.52 16.75
C GLY A 337 -19.14 -24.47 17.86
N ILE A 338 -20.22 -25.22 17.66
CA ILE A 338 -21.38 -25.35 18.57
C ILE A 338 -20.97 -25.90 19.95
N ASP A 339 -19.90 -26.71 19.99
CA ASP A 339 -19.36 -27.32 21.22
C ASP A 339 -18.86 -26.27 22.24
N SER A 340 -18.59 -25.04 21.76
CA SER A 340 -18.22 -23.92 22.62
C SER A 340 -19.37 -23.44 23.51
N PHE A 341 -20.61 -23.83 23.20
CA PHE A 341 -21.82 -23.52 23.99
C PHE A 341 -22.20 -24.65 24.96
N GLU A 342 -21.38 -25.70 25.05
CA GLU A 342 -21.47 -26.77 26.05
C GLU A 342 -20.67 -26.40 27.28
N LEU A 343 -21.25 -25.50 28.08
CA LEU A 343 -20.73 -25.08 29.39
C LEU A 343 -21.39 -25.88 30.51
N THR A 344 -20.66 -26.10 31.59
CA THR A 344 -21.12 -26.83 32.77
C THR A 344 -22.17 -26.01 33.53
N GLY A 345 -23.22 -26.70 33.97
CA GLY A 345 -24.34 -26.07 34.69
C GLY A 345 -25.32 -25.27 33.81
N ILE A 346 -25.11 -25.21 32.48
CA ILE A 346 -26.05 -24.53 31.59
C ILE A 346 -27.37 -25.32 31.49
N LYS A 347 -28.50 -24.67 31.78
CA LYS A 347 -29.81 -25.27 31.56
C LYS A 347 -30.21 -25.18 30.09
N THR A 348 -31.07 -26.10 29.64
CA THR A 348 -31.57 -26.17 28.26
C THR A 348 -32.13 -24.83 27.75
N TYR A 349 -32.78 -24.07 28.63
CA TYR A 349 -33.33 -22.75 28.28
C TYR A 349 -32.24 -21.73 27.90
N THR A 350 -31.24 -21.53 28.75
CA THR A 350 -30.13 -20.59 28.47
C THR A 350 -29.30 -21.05 27.28
N ARG A 351 -29.07 -22.37 27.15
CA ARG A 351 -28.39 -22.96 26.00
C ARG A 351 -29.13 -22.66 24.69
N PHE A 352 -30.44 -22.81 24.68
CA PHE A 352 -31.26 -22.51 23.51
C PHE A 352 -31.09 -21.05 23.06
N TRP A 353 -31.17 -20.09 24.00
CA TRP A 353 -30.97 -18.68 23.67
C TRP A 353 -29.55 -18.35 23.21
N GLY A 354 -28.53 -18.96 23.82
CA GLY A 354 -27.13 -18.79 23.38
C GLY A 354 -26.92 -19.28 21.95
N LEU A 355 -27.45 -20.47 21.62
CA LEU A 355 -27.40 -21.03 20.27
C LEU A 355 -28.23 -20.21 19.26
N LEU A 356 -29.39 -19.70 19.67
CA LEU A 356 -30.23 -18.86 18.82
C LEU A 356 -29.56 -17.51 18.50
N MET A 357 -28.94 -16.86 19.49
CA MET A 357 -28.19 -15.62 19.30
C MET A 357 -26.96 -15.84 18.42
N PHE A 358 -26.23 -16.95 18.62
CA PHE A 358 -25.09 -17.30 17.77
C PHE A 358 -25.51 -17.67 16.33
N GLY A 359 -26.60 -18.43 16.17
CA GLY A 359 -27.14 -18.80 14.87
C GLY A 359 -27.65 -17.58 14.09
N SER A 360 -28.39 -16.69 14.74
CA SER A 360 -28.84 -15.43 14.13
C SER A 360 -27.67 -14.51 13.77
N TYR A 361 -26.64 -14.39 14.62
CA TYR A 361 -25.39 -13.72 14.27
C TYR A 361 -24.76 -14.31 13.01
N SER A 362 -24.66 -15.64 12.93
CA SER A 362 -24.03 -16.32 11.78
C SER A 362 -24.82 -16.09 10.48
N VAL A 363 -26.15 -16.10 10.53
CA VAL A 363 -27.01 -15.78 9.38
C VAL A 363 -26.81 -14.34 8.95
N ILE A 364 -26.88 -13.37 9.87
CA ILE A 364 -26.71 -11.96 9.56
C ILE A 364 -25.31 -11.72 8.99
N ASN A 365 -24.28 -12.27 9.60
CA ASN A 365 -22.89 -12.03 9.21
C ASN A 365 -22.53 -12.72 7.89
N VAL A 366 -22.72 -14.03 7.79
CA VAL A 366 -22.25 -14.83 6.65
C VAL A 366 -23.22 -14.74 5.47
N ILE A 367 -24.53 -14.70 5.70
CA ILE A 367 -25.51 -14.71 4.60
C ILE A 367 -25.88 -13.28 4.19
N VAL A 368 -26.13 -12.38 5.14
CA VAL A 368 -26.60 -11.02 4.79
C VAL A 368 -25.42 -10.10 4.52
N LEU A 369 -24.56 -9.87 5.51
CA LEU A 369 -23.48 -8.89 5.43
C LEU A 369 -22.46 -9.24 4.33
N LEU A 370 -22.00 -10.48 4.25
CA LEU A 370 -21.05 -10.89 3.21
C LEU A 370 -21.62 -10.71 1.78
N ASN A 371 -22.88 -11.07 1.55
CA ASN A 371 -23.52 -10.89 0.24
C ASN A 371 -23.71 -9.41 -0.12
N LEU A 372 -24.07 -8.57 0.86
CA LEU A 372 -24.16 -7.12 0.66
C LEU A 372 -22.80 -6.49 0.37
N LEU A 373 -21.72 -6.95 1.03
CA LEU A 373 -20.36 -6.49 0.76
C LEU A 373 -19.93 -6.85 -0.67
N ILE A 374 -20.19 -8.08 -1.13
CA ILE A 374 -19.88 -8.50 -2.51
C ILE A 374 -20.65 -7.64 -3.51
N ALA A 375 -21.95 -7.40 -3.27
CA ALA A 375 -22.78 -6.57 -4.15
C ALA A 375 -22.25 -5.12 -4.23
N MET A 376 -21.90 -4.52 -3.09
CA MET A 376 -21.35 -3.17 -3.02
C MET A 376 -19.99 -3.07 -3.72
N MET A 377 -19.09 -4.05 -3.50
CA MET A 377 -17.78 -4.09 -4.19
C MET A 377 -17.94 -4.24 -5.70
N SER A 378 -18.89 -5.06 -6.16
CA SER A 378 -19.16 -5.23 -7.60
C SER A 378 -19.61 -3.92 -8.26
N ASN A 379 -20.54 -3.20 -7.63
CA ASN A 379 -21.00 -1.91 -8.14
C ASN A 379 -19.90 -0.84 -8.09
N SER A 380 -19.13 -0.78 -7.00
CA SER A 380 -18.00 0.15 -6.87
C SER A 380 -16.92 -0.14 -7.92
N TYR A 381 -16.58 -1.43 -8.14
CA TYR A 381 -15.62 -1.85 -9.17
C TYR A 381 -16.04 -1.41 -10.57
N ALA A 382 -17.31 -1.59 -10.93
CA ALA A 382 -17.86 -1.19 -12.21
C ALA A 382 -17.77 0.33 -12.45
N MET A 383 -17.97 1.15 -11.41
CA MET A 383 -17.80 2.60 -11.49
C MET A 383 -16.33 3.02 -11.58
N ILE A 384 -15.43 2.35 -10.87
CA ILE A 384 -14.01 2.73 -10.80
C ILE A 384 -13.25 2.33 -12.07
N THR A 385 -13.63 1.24 -12.73
CA THR A 385 -12.91 0.74 -13.92
C THR A 385 -13.02 1.67 -15.14
N GLU A 386 -13.99 2.57 -15.20
CA GLU A 386 -14.15 3.51 -16.34
C GLU A 386 -12.99 4.53 -16.41
N HIS A 387 -12.41 4.88 -15.27
CA HIS A 387 -11.34 5.89 -15.17
C HIS A 387 -10.00 5.32 -14.68
N SER A 388 -9.93 4.01 -14.40
CA SER A 388 -8.77 3.37 -13.79
C SER A 388 -7.48 3.55 -14.59
N ASP A 389 -7.55 3.57 -15.92
CA ASP A 389 -6.37 3.73 -16.79
C ASP A 389 -5.76 5.13 -16.71
N ILE A 390 -6.61 6.17 -16.66
CA ILE A 390 -6.17 7.56 -16.56
C ILE A 390 -5.56 7.80 -15.17
N GLU A 391 -6.23 7.31 -14.12
CA GLU A 391 -5.72 7.39 -12.75
C GLU A 391 -4.40 6.63 -12.57
N TRP A 392 -4.29 5.43 -13.15
CA TRP A 392 -3.05 4.65 -13.13
C TRP A 392 -1.91 5.38 -13.85
N LYS A 393 -2.16 5.93 -15.06
CA LYS A 393 -1.15 6.72 -15.78
C LYS A 393 -0.72 7.95 -14.99
N PHE A 394 -1.65 8.63 -14.32
CA PHE A 394 -1.36 9.76 -13.44
C PHE A 394 -0.50 9.34 -12.23
N ALA A 395 -0.89 8.28 -11.53
CA ALA A 395 -0.15 7.74 -10.38
C ALA A 395 1.26 7.29 -10.76
N ARG A 396 1.40 6.58 -11.89
CA ARG A 396 2.69 6.15 -12.45
C ARG A 396 3.58 7.34 -12.79
N THR A 397 3.02 8.39 -13.40
CA THR A 397 3.76 9.61 -13.74
C THR A 397 4.22 10.35 -12.49
N ARG A 398 3.38 10.43 -11.46
CA ARG A 398 3.75 11.02 -10.16
C ARG A 398 4.91 10.25 -9.50
N LEU A 399 4.89 8.92 -9.56
CA LEU A 399 6.00 8.08 -9.09
C LEU A 399 7.29 8.33 -9.89
N TRP A 400 7.20 8.55 -11.19
CA TRP A 400 8.39 8.92 -11.98
C TRP A 400 8.90 10.32 -11.64
N LEU A 401 7.99 11.27 -11.41
CA LEU A 401 8.32 12.65 -11.07
C LEU A 401 9.09 12.75 -9.75
N SER A 402 8.77 11.92 -8.75
CA SER A 402 9.51 11.91 -7.47
C SER A 402 10.97 11.49 -7.62
N TYR A 403 11.33 10.70 -8.64
CA TYR A 403 12.73 10.37 -8.93
C TYR A 403 13.47 11.46 -9.72
N PHE A 404 12.75 12.40 -10.35
CA PHE A 404 13.35 13.50 -11.10
C PHE A 404 13.72 14.70 -10.22
N GLU A 405 13.14 14.83 -9.04
CA GLU A 405 13.52 15.89 -8.10
C GLU A 405 14.84 15.52 -7.39
N GLU A 406 15.89 16.34 -7.57
CA GLU A 406 17.31 16.15 -7.16
C GLU A 406 17.57 16.04 -5.64
N SER A 407 16.59 15.61 -4.85
CA SER A 407 16.52 15.98 -3.45
C SER A 407 17.09 14.92 -2.49
N ALA A 408 17.39 13.71 -2.97
CA ALA A 408 18.17 12.68 -2.27
C ALA A 408 19.07 11.99 -3.31
N THR A 409 20.39 12.13 -3.19
CA THR A 409 21.34 11.54 -4.16
C THR A 409 21.81 10.15 -3.76
N LEU A 410 21.43 9.66 -2.58
CA LEU A 410 21.88 8.38 -2.01
C LEU A 410 20.72 7.65 -1.31
N PRO A 411 20.46 6.38 -1.62
CA PRO A 411 19.41 5.61 -0.94
C PRO A 411 19.81 5.29 0.51
N PRO A 412 18.86 4.93 1.38
CA PRO A 412 19.16 4.35 2.70
C PRO A 412 20.04 3.11 2.55
N PRO A 413 21.08 2.92 3.40
CA PRO A 413 21.47 3.71 4.57
C PRO A 413 22.44 4.86 4.27
N PHE A 414 22.91 4.98 3.03
CA PHE A 414 23.95 5.92 2.65
C PHE A 414 23.51 7.39 2.73
N ASN A 415 22.20 7.65 2.83
CA ASN A 415 21.61 8.96 3.04
C ASN A 415 22.01 9.63 4.38
N ILE A 416 22.46 8.85 5.39
CA ILE A 416 22.88 9.40 6.69
C ILE A 416 24.20 10.17 6.58
N PHE A 417 25.08 9.81 5.63
CA PHE A 417 26.40 10.42 5.52
C PHE A 417 26.33 11.72 4.69
N PRO A 418 26.64 12.89 5.27
CA PRO A 418 26.58 14.15 4.55
C PRO A 418 27.58 14.16 3.39
N THR A 419 27.14 14.63 2.21
CA THR A 419 28.04 14.68 1.04
C THR A 419 29.23 15.60 1.29
N PRO A 420 30.43 15.28 0.74
CA PRO A 420 31.65 16.08 0.94
C PRO A 420 31.50 17.56 0.54
N LYS A 421 30.58 17.86 -0.39
CA LYS A 421 30.25 19.23 -0.80
C LYS A 421 29.59 20.04 0.32
N HIS A 422 28.74 19.42 1.14
CA HIS A 422 28.15 20.09 2.31
C HIS A 422 29.19 20.33 3.39
N ILE A 423 30.11 19.39 3.60
CA ILE A 423 31.25 19.55 4.52
C ILE A 423 32.17 20.69 4.04
N MET A 424 32.49 20.76 2.76
CA MET A 424 33.31 21.83 2.19
C MET A 424 32.64 23.21 2.22
N LYS A 425 31.30 23.24 2.16
CA LYS A 425 30.49 24.46 2.34
C LYS A 425 30.41 24.89 3.81
N LEU A 426 30.34 23.92 4.74
CA LEU A 426 30.43 24.15 6.19
C LEU A 426 31.81 24.69 6.60
N LEU A 427 32.86 24.27 5.89
CA LEU A 427 34.26 24.71 6.06
C LEU A 427 34.59 26.04 5.37
N GLY A 428 33.59 26.77 4.84
CA GLY A 428 33.74 28.20 4.46
C GLY A 428 34.60 28.50 3.24
N MET A 429 34.96 27.51 2.41
CA MET A 429 35.86 27.73 1.28
C MET A 429 35.13 28.09 -0.02
N ARG A 430 34.60 29.33 -0.17
CA ARG A 430 34.42 29.92 -1.52
C ARG A 430 34.24 31.45 -1.56
N LYS A 431 35.06 32.13 -2.37
CA LYS A 431 34.88 33.53 -2.83
C LYS A 431 33.74 33.59 -3.87
N GLU A 432 32.55 34.08 -3.52
CA GLU A 432 31.34 33.92 -4.37
C GLU A 432 30.72 35.20 -4.99
N ASP A 433 31.06 36.41 -4.55
CA ASP A 433 30.19 37.57 -4.82
C ASP A 433 30.17 38.12 -6.26
N LYS A 434 31.29 38.07 -7.00
CA LYS A 434 31.33 38.54 -8.41
C LYS A 434 30.74 37.53 -9.40
N LEU A 435 30.94 36.24 -9.17
CA LEU A 435 30.43 35.17 -10.03
C LEU A 435 28.90 35.04 -9.90
N ARG A 436 28.38 35.27 -8.69
CA ARG A 436 26.95 35.24 -8.37
C ARG A 436 26.14 36.34 -9.07
N ARG A 437 26.70 37.56 -9.23
CA ARG A 437 26.04 38.68 -9.94
C ARG A 437 26.00 38.51 -11.47
N MET A 438 27.02 37.90 -12.07
CA MET A 438 26.98 37.56 -13.51
C MET A 438 26.07 36.37 -13.80
N SER A 439 25.99 35.43 -12.86
CA SER A 439 25.08 34.28 -12.90
C SER A 439 23.61 34.71 -12.89
N THR A 440 23.22 35.68 -12.05
CA THR A 440 21.83 36.17 -11.98
C THR A 440 21.37 36.86 -13.27
N ARG A 441 22.17 37.78 -13.85
CA ARG A 441 21.82 38.42 -15.13
C ARG A 441 21.68 37.44 -16.29
N ARG A 442 22.51 36.40 -16.33
CA ARG A 442 22.41 35.34 -17.34
C ARG A 442 21.16 34.48 -17.13
N LYS A 443 20.77 34.24 -15.88
CA LYS A 443 19.55 33.50 -15.51
C LYS A 443 18.28 34.27 -15.92
N GLU A 444 18.22 35.57 -15.66
CA GLU A 444 17.10 36.44 -16.08
C GLU A 444 16.90 36.46 -17.59
N ARG A 445 18.00 36.49 -18.38
CA ARG A 445 17.91 36.44 -19.85
C ARG A 445 17.35 35.10 -20.35
N HIS A 446 17.77 33.99 -19.73
CA HIS A 446 17.24 32.66 -20.04
C HIS A 446 15.77 32.48 -19.62
N GLU A 447 15.34 33.12 -18.54
CA GLU A 447 13.92 33.15 -18.14
C GLU A 447 13.07 33.87 -19.18
N LYS A 448 13.46 35.09 -19.58
CA LYS A 448 12.75 35.84 -20.64
C LYS A 448 12.66 35.08 -21.97
N GLU A 449 13.72 34.38 -22.36
CA GLU A 449 13.72 33.57 -23.58
C GLU A 449 12.79 32.35 -23.46
N ARG A 450 12.72 31.71 -22.29
CA ARG A 450 11.75 30.63 -22.01
C ARG A 450 10.32 31.14 -22.06
N ASP A 451 10.04 32.30 -21.46
CA ASP A 451 8.70 32.88 -21.42
C ASP A 451 8.21 33.27 -22.83
N TYR A 452 9.10 33.82 -23.66
CA TYR A 452 8.78 34.11 -25.06
C TYR A 452 8.42 32.84 -25.84
N ARG A 453 9.24 31.78 -25.71
CA ARG A 453 8.99 30.49 -26.35
C ARG A 453 7.70 29.84 -25.84
N TYR A 454 7.46 29.87 -24.53
CA TYR A 454 6.24 29.36 -23.91
C TYR A 454 5.00 30.07 -24.47
N THR A 455 5.03 31.40 -24.53
CA THR A 455 3.90 32.19 -25.06
C THR A 455 3.63 31.90 -26.54
N ALA A 456 4.68 31.74 -27.34
CA ALA A 456 4.55 31.38 -28.76
C ALA A 456 3.92 29.98 -28.96
N VAL A 457 4.35 28.99 -28.17
CA VAL A 457 3.77 27.64 -28.19
C VAL A 457 2.32 27.67 -27.70
N MET A 458 2.04 28.38 -26.61
CA MET A 458 0.69 28.50 -26.05
C MET A 458 -0.28 29.12 -27.05
N ARG A 459 0.12 30.20 -27.75
CA ARG A 459 -0.70 30.79 -28.84
C ARG A 459 -1.01 29.78 -29.94
N SER A 460 0.00 29.02 -30.39
CA SER A 460 -0.19 27.97 -31.41
C SER A 460 -1.13 26.86 -30.93
N LEU A 461 -1.03 26.45 -29.67
CA LEU A 461 -1.90 25.42 -29.07
C LEU A 461 -3.34 25.92 -28.92
N VAL A 462 -3.54 27.14 -28.41
CA VAL A 462 -4.86 27.75 -28.26
C VAL A 462 -5.53 27.88 -29.63
N TRP A 463 -4.80 28.34 -30.65
CA TRP A 463 -5.36 28.44 -32.00
C TRP A 463 -5.77 27.08 -32.56
N ARG A 464 -4.94 26.05 -32.39
CA ARG A 464 -5.29 24.66 -32.78
C ARG A 464 -6.52 24.16 -32.03
N TYR A 465 -6.58 24.36 -30.72
CA TYR A 465 -7.70 23.92 -29.89
C TYR A 465 -9.01 24.59 -30.32
N VAL A 466 -9.02 25.91 -30.45
CA VAL A 466 -10.22 26.67 -30.88
C VAL A 466 -10.66 26.23 -32.27
N SER A 467 -9.73 26.07 -33.21
CA SER A 467 -10.03 25.56 -34.55
C SER A 467 -10.64 24.15 -34.52
N THR A 468 -10.11 23.25 -33.69
CA THR A 468 -10.69 21.91 -33.54
C THR A 468 -12.07 21.92 -32.87
N MET A 469 -12.29 22.78 -31.88
CA MET A 469 -13.58 22.91 -31.19
C MET A 469 -14.66 23.46 -32.13
N HIS A 470 -14.34 24.46 -32.96
CA HIS A 470 -15.27 24.94 -33.99
C HIS A 470 -15.65 23.83 -34.96
N ARG A 471 -14.69 23.01 -35.40
CA ARG A 471 -14.97 21.89 -36.31
C ARG A 471 -15.86 20.82 -35.69
N GLN A 472 -15.68 20.53 -34.40
CA GLN A 472 -16.60 19.64 -33.67
C GLN A 472 -18.00 20.22 -33.51
N ALA A 473 -18.12 21.54 -33.37
CA ALA A 473 -19.41 22.21 -33.32
C ALA A 473 -20.14 22.13 -34.68
N GLU A 474 -19.42 22.17 -35.81
CA GLU A 474 -19.98 21.92 -37.14
C GLU A 474 -20.44 20.47 -37.33
N ASP A 475 -19.79 19.50 -36.67
CA ASP A 475 -20.16 18.09 -36.70
C ASP A 475 -21.36 17.75 -35.78
N ASN A 476 -21.84 18.70 -34.96
CA ASN A 476 -23.01 18.48 -34.11
C ASN A 476 -24.29 18.34 -34.94
N PRO A 477 -25.26 17.52 -34.50
CA PRO A 477 -26.53 17.38 -35.20
C PRO A 477 -27.29 18.71 -35.24
N VAL A 478 -27.87 19.03 -36.40
CA VAL A 478 -28.71 20.22 -36.60
C VAL A 478 -29.86 20.21 -35.59
N THR A 479 -29.95 21.27 -34.80
CA THR A 479 -31.01 21.45 -33.80
C THR A 479 -32.23 22.12 -34.43
N GLU A 480 -33.37 22.06 -33.73
CA GLU A 480 -34.58 22.76 -34.17
C GLU A 480 -34.38 24.28 -34.23
N ASP A 481 -33.53 24.82 -33.36
CA ASP A 481 -33.19 26.25 -33.33
C ASP A 481 -32.46 26.68 -34.61
N ASP A 482 -31.53 25.86 -35.12
CA ASP A 482 -30.84 26.14 -36.39
C ASP A 482 -31.83 26.19 -37.57
N ILE A 483 -32.84 25.31 -37.56
CA ILE A 483 -33.91 25.30 -38.57
C ILE A 483 -34.80 26.54 -38.44
N ASN A 484 -35.11 26.93 -37.21
CA ASN A 484 -35.91 28.13 -36.92
C ASN A 484 -35.16 29.41 -37.28
N GLU A 485 -33.84 29.45 -37.11
CA GLU A 485 -32.98 30.55 -37.55
C GLU A 485 -33.05 30.70 -39.07
N VAL A 486 -32.82 29.62 -39.82
CA VAL A 486 -32.92 29.62 -41.30
C VAL A 486 -34.35 29.99 -41.75
N LYS A 487 -35.38 29.47 -41.08
CA LYS A 487 -36.79 29.82 -41.39
C LYS A 487 -37.03 31.32 -41.19
N THR A 488 -36.44 31.91 -40.15
CA THR A 488 -36.54 33.33 -39.85
C THR A 488 -35.80 34.17 -40.91
N GLU A 489 -34.59 33.77 -41.30
CA GLU A 489 -33.82 34.45 -42.35
C GLU A 489 -34.52 34.39 -43.72
N VAL A 490 -35.06 33.23 -44.10
CA VAL A 490 -35.82 33.06 -45.35
C VAL A 490 -37.09 33.91 -45.34
N SER A 491 -37.78 33.97 -44.20
CA SER A 491 -38.95 34.83 -44.01
C SER A 491 -38.59 36.31 -44.16
N ALA A 492 -37.49 36.75 -43.54
CA ALA A 492 -37.00 38.11 -43.64
C ALA A 492 -36.59 38.47 -45.09
N MET A 493 -35.86 37.57 -45.77
CA MET A 493 -35.46 37.76 -47.17
C MET A 493 -36.67 37.91 -48.08
N LYS A 494 -37.69 37.07 -47.90
CA LYS A 494 -38.94 37.15 -48.65
C LYS A 494 -39.63 38.51 -48.46
N CYS A 495 -39.74 39.00 -47.23
CA CYS A 495 -40.33 40.31 -46.95
C CYS A 495 -39.54 41.44 -47.62
N GLN A 496 -38.21 41.42 -47.54
CA GLN A 496 -37.36 42.42 -48.20
C GLN A 496 -37.52 42.42 -49.72
N LEU A 497 -37.58 41.23 -50.33
CA LEU A 497 -37.74 41.10 -51.78
C LEU A 497 -39.09 41.68 -52.23
N LEU A 498 -40.17 41.36 -51.51
CA LEU A 498 -41.50 41.91 -51.79
C LEU A 498 -41.53 43.44 -51.68
N GLU A 499 -40.83 44.01 -50.69
CA GLU A 499 -40.71 45.47 -50.54
C GLU A 499 -40.02 46.12 -51.75
N VAL A 500 -38.93 45.53 -52.25
CA VAL A 500 -38.19 46.02 -53.43
C VAL A 500 -39.04 45.91 -54.69
N LEU A 501 -39.73 44.77 -54.89
CA LEU A 501 -40.61 44.57 -56.05
C LEU A 501 -41.77 45.57 -56.04
N GLY A 502 -42.36 45.83 -54.86
CA GLY A 502 -43.38 46.86 -54.69
C GLY A 502 -42.87 48.28 -55.00
N LYS A 503 -41.66 48.63 -54.51
CA LYS A 503 -41.01 49.92 -54.82
C LYS A 503 -40.74 50.10 -56.32
N ASN A 504 -40.50 49.01 -57.05
CA ASN A 504 -40.29 49.03 -58.50
C ASN A 504 -41.59 48.98 -59.33
N GLY A 505 -42.76 49.11 -58.68
CA GLY A 505 -44.06 49.22 -59.36
C GLY A 505 -44.69 47.89 -59.78
N MET A 506 -44.21 46.74 -59.26
CA MET A 506 -44.87 45.46 -59.44
C MET A 506 -46.00 45.23 -58.42
N ASP A 507 -47.11 44.66 -58.87
CA ASP A 507 -48.26 44.35 -58.02
C ASP A 507 -47.97 43.13 -57.11
N ILE A 508 -47.91 43.39 -55.81
CA ILE A 508 -47.60 42.41 -54.74
C ILE A 508 -48.85 42.04 -53.90
N SER A 509 -50.04 42.52 -54.27
CA SER A 509 -51.29 42.36 -53.49
C SER A 509 -51.69 40.89 -53.25
N CYS A 510 -51.38 40.00 -54.19
CA CYS A 510 -51.62 38.55 -54.09
C CYS A 510 -50.68 37.84 -53.09
N ALA A 511 -49.45 38.34 -52.93
CA ALA A 511 -48.47 37.78 -52.00
C ALA A 511 -48.75 38.19 -50.53
N ASP A 512 -49.12 39.45 -50.30
CA ASP A 512 -49.49 39.99 -48.97
C ASP A 512 -50.78 39.36 -48.40
N SER A 513 -51.74 39.00 -49.28
CA SER A 513 -52.99 38.33 -48.86
C SER A 513 -52.77 36.91 -48.34
N LYS A 514 -51.81 36.17 -48.90
CA LYS A 514 -51.47 34.81 -48.42
C LYS A 514 -50.82 34.84 -47.03
N GLU A 515 -50.05 35.88 -46.71
CA GLU A 515 -49.34 36.01 -45.44
C GLU A 515 -50.28 36.32 -44.27
N LYS A 516 -51.25 37.23 -44.46
CA LYS A 516 -52.33 37.49 -43.48
C LYS A 516 -53.22 36.27 -43.22
N SER A 517 -53.33 35.35 -44.18
CA SER A 517 -54.09 34.10 -44.01
C SER A 517 -53.32 32.99 -43.27
N GLY A 518 -51.98 32.99 -43.35
CA GLY A 518 -51.10 32.05 -42.65
C GLY A 518 -50.90 32.39 -41.17
N LEU A 519 -50.67 33.67 -40.85
CA LEU A 519 -50.55 34.17 -39.47
C LEU A 519 -51.83 34.00 -38.63
N ARG A 520 -52.99 33.82 -39.27
CA ARG A 520 -54.27 33.53 -38.60
C ARG A 520 -54.46 32.05 -38.22
N ARG A 521 -53.55 31.16 -38.64
CA ARG A 521 -53.62 29.71 -38.36
C ARG A 521 -52.61 29.22 -37.32
N GLU A 522 -51.62 30.04 -36.96
CA GLU A 522 -50.58 29.71 -35.96
C GLU A 522 -50.78 30.40 -34.59
N TYR A 523 -51.96 30.98 -34.34
CA TYR A 523 -52.40 31.48 -33.01
C TYR A 523 -53.58 30.69 -32.47
#